data_AF-A0A959SD29-F1
#
_entry.id   AF-A0A959SD29-F1
#
_cell.length_a   1.000
_cell.length_b   1.000
_cell.length_c   1.000
_cell.angle_alpha   90.00
_cell.angle_beta   90.00
_cell.angle_gamma   90.00
#
_symmetry.space_group_name_H-M   'P 1'
#
loop_
_entity.id
_entity.type
_entity.pdbx_description
1 polymer ?
#
loop_
_entity_poly.entity_id
_entity_poly.type
_entity_poly.pdbx_seq_one_letter_code
_entity_poly.pdbx_strand_id
1 'polypeptide(L)'
;MRATFLPCLFSITFLLPFATVDAQDNVVISDIAQMVRKPDMAQDAAIRSGMQAAGVAEDKAQQVLTLGKDQNLPTGLRTDSALAANAAAVRNYNAHKVCSYADEGGPKVLVQVPAAENYHMPEELRSREDMYLVLPEAAVATALMDAQRPKPSKGPSWRRMREARITTPDGLYATYDLATDSMILAKLAGNGMSQAEIEAVIFRSHERNWPEGIDAFERRYPRLERFKKYKAYQAAAWEDKVLLVVPVDGNKRQPVGMRPHLDIYMVYAKSAVEVKKKR
;
A
#
# COMPACT_ATOMS: atom_id res chain seq x y z
N MET A 1 -23.55 79.02 20.27
CA MET A 1 -24.59 78.28 19.52
C MET A 1 -23.96 77.04 18.92
N ARG A 2 -24.65 75.90 19.05
CA ARG A 2 -24.62 74.63 18.27
C ARG A 2 -23.80 74.67 16.97
N ALA A 3 -23.22 73.61 16.43
CA ALA A 3 -22.99 72.20 16.77
C ALA A 3 -22.26 71.63 15.55
N THR A 4 -21.31 70.70 15.70
CA THR A 4 -20.95 69.77 14.62
C THR A 4 -20.37 68.50 15.22
N PHE A 5 -21.19 67.44 15.20
CA PHE A 5 -20.81 66.06 15.49
C PHE A 5 -20.19 65.47 14.22
N LEU A 6 -19.01 64.86 14.35
CA LEU A 6 -18.40 64.01 13.32
C LEU A 6 -18.38 62.57 13.86
N PRO A 7 -19.01 61.58 13.23
CA PRO A 7 -18.97 60.21 13.70
C PRO A 7 -17.66 59.54 13.23
N CYS A 8 -16.90 59.02 14.18
CA CYS A 8 -15.71 58.22 13.92
C CYS A 8 -16.15 56.81 13.48
N LEU A 9 -15.90 56.46 12.21
CA LEU A 9 -16.10 55.12 11.67
C LEU A 9 -15.02 54.18 12.22
N PHE A 10 -15.38 53.32 13.17
CA PHE A 10 -14.58 52.15 13.55
C PHE A 10 -14.58 51.14 12.40
N SER A 11 -13.49 51.08 11.63
CA SER A 11 -13.24 49.95 10.73
C SER A 11 -12.82 48.74 11.56
N ILE A 12 -13.75 47.82 11.78
CA ILE A 12 -13.47 46.49 12.32
C ILE A 12 -12.94 45.65 11.16
N THR A 13 -11.62 45.52 11.08
CA THR A 13 -10.94 44.60 10.16
C THR A 13 -11.17 43.18 10.66
N PHE A 14 -12.14 42.48 10.09
CA PHE A 14 -12.32 41.04 10.28
C PHE A 14 -11.12 40.31 9.67
N LEU A 15 -10.14 39.92 10.49
CA LEU A 15 -9.13 38.95 10.11
C LEU A 15 -9.80 37.58 10.05
N LEU A 16 -10.22 37.18 8.85
CA LEU A 16 -10.60 35.79 8.56
C LEU A 16 -9.35 34.91 8.74
N PRO A 17 -9.39 33.86 9.57
CA PRO A 17 -8.35 32.86 9.57
C PRO A 17 -8.41 32.11 8.23
N PHE A 18 -7.41 32.33 7.39
CA PHE A 18 -7.14 31.45 6.27
C PHE A 18 -6.82 30.07 6.86
N ALA A 19 -7.75 29.13 6.71
CA ALA A 19 -7.48 27.73 6.93
C ALA A 19 -6.46 27.30 5.86
N THR A 20 -5.19 27.24 6.23
CA THR A 20 -4.16 26.57 5.45
C THR A 20 -4.52 25.10 5.44
N VAL A 21 -5.06 24.64 4.31
CA VAL A 21 -5.11 23.21 4.01
C VAL A 21 -3.65 22.80 3.82
N ASP A 22 -3.02 22.29 4.88
CA ASP A 22 -1.66 21.77 4.79
C ASP A 22 -1.65 20.58 3.84
N ALA A 23 -1.14 20.80 2.64
CA ALA A 23 -0.74 19.74 1.74
C ALA A 23 0.38 18.97 2.43
N GLN A 24 0.12 17.73 2.83
CA GLN A 24 1.18 16.87 3.35
C GLN A 24 2.23 16.64 2.26
N ASP A 25 3.50 16.94 2.58
CA ASP A 25 4.60 16.73 1.65
C ASP A 25 4.81 15.23 1.42
N ASN A 26 4.72 14.78 0.17
CA ASN A 26 5.16 13.44 -0.22
C ASN A 26 6.67 13.32 0.01
N VAL A 27 7.09 12.24 0.66
CA VAL A 27 8.49 11.97 0.97
C VAL A 27 8.92 10.58 0.52
N VAL A 28 10.20 10.46 0.20
CA VAL A 28 10.87 9.20 -0.09
C VAL A 28 11.81 8.87 1.08
N ILE A 29 11.65 7.68 1.64
CA ILE A 29 12.55 7.15 2.65
C ILE A 29 13.80 6.65 1.93
N SER A 30 14.90 7.40 1.99
CA SER A 30 16.13 7.12 1.25
C SER A 30 17.01 6.09 1.97
N ASP A 31 17.02 6.14 3.30
CA ASP A 31 17.82 5.28 4.18
C ASP A 31 17.03 4.87 5.44
N ILE A 32 16.36 3.73 5.37
CA ILE A 32 15.58 3.22 6.51
C ILE A 32 16.46 2.64 7.63
N ALA A 33 17.75 2.36 7.38
CA ALA A 33 18.62 1.82 8.42
C ALA A 33 18.84 2.82 9.56
N GLN A 34 18.61 4.10 9.31
CA GLN A 34 18.67 5.17 10.30
C GLN A 34 17.37 5.40 11.06
N MET A 35 16.35 4.56 10.86
CA MET A 35 15.09 4.65 11.58
C MET A 35 15.33 4.65 13.09
N VAL A 36 14.84 5.69 13.77
CA VAL A 36 14.95 5.80 15.22
C VAL A 36 13.84 4.95 15.83
N ARG A 37 14.20 3.80 16.40
CA ARG A 37 13.25 2.97 17.13
C ARG A 37 12.86 3.66 18.43
N LYS A 38 11.59 4.06 18.50
CA LYS A 38 10.98 4.58 19.73
C LYS A 38 9.89 3.58 20.13
N PRO A 39 10.07 2.84 21.24
CA PRO A 39 9.11 1.82 21.66
C PRO A 39 7.68 2.34 21.77
N ASP A 40 7.53 3.60 22.21
CA ASP A 40 6.26 4.30 22.29
C ASP A 40 6.46 5.81 22.01
N MET A 41 6.00 6.29 20.86
CA MET A 41 6.02 7.72 20.53
C MET A 41 5.16 8.56 21.47
N ALA A 42 4.19 7.97 22.18
CA ALA A 42 3.37 8.71 23.12
C ALA A 42 4.18 9.27 24.30
N GLN A 43 5.31 8.65 24.66
CA GLN A 43 6.16 9.11 25.77
C GLN A 43 7.12 10.24 25.37
N ASP A 44 7.14 10.61 24.09
CA ASP A 44 8.10 11.56 23.56
C ASP A 44 7.54 13.00 23.53
N ALA A 45 8.03 13.84 24.43
CA ALA A 45 7.62 15.24 24.51
C ALA A 45 8.05 16.07 23.28
N ALA A 46 9.16 15.72 22.62
CA ALA A 46 9.64 16.41 21.44
C ALA A 46 8.74 16.14 20.23
N ILE A 47 8.25 14.91 20.08
CA ILE A 47 7.26 14.57 19.04
C ILE A 47 5.96 15.34 19.24
N ARG A 48 5.42 15.38 20.47
CA ARG A 48 4.19 16.14 20.77
C ARG A 48 4.36 17.63 20.46
N SER A 49 5.47 18.22 20.90
CA SER A 49 5.79 19.62 20.65
C SER A 49 5.96 19.90 19.15
N GLY A 50 6.62 19.00 18.42
CA GLY A 50 6.80 19.09 16.97
C GLY A 50 5.49 19.01 16.19
N MET A 51 4.57 18.13 16.57
CA MET A 51 3.23 18.06 15.98
C MET A 51 2.41 19.31 16.26
N GLN A 52 2.45 19.84 17.49
CA GLN A 52 1.77 21.08 17.85
C GLN A 52 2.32 22.28 17.07
N ALA A 53 3.65 22.39 16.96
CA ALA A 53 4.30 23.47 16.20
C ALA A 53 3.99 23.41 14.71
N ALA A 54 3.82 22.20 14.15
CA ALA A 54 3.42 21.97 12.77
C ALA A 54 1.90 22.10 12.54
N GLY A 55 1.11 22.48 13.55
CA GLY A 55 -0.34 22.66 13.41
C GLY A 55 -1.10 21.36 13.13
N VAL A 56 -0.54 20.20 13.48
CA VAL A 56 -1.20 18.90 13.29
C VAL A 56 -2.47 18.86 14.13
N ALA A 57 -3.60 18.54 13.50
CA ALA A 57 -4.89 18.42 14.18
C ALA A 57 -4.84 17.40 15.33
N GLU A 58 -5.57 17.68 16.41
CA GLU A 58 -5.50 16.90 17.66
C GLU A 58 -5.90 15.43 17.47
N ASP A 59 -6.89 15.16 16.63
CA ASP A 59 -7.32 13.81 16.25
C ASP A 59 -6.20 13.01 15.57
N LYS A 60 -5.50 13.66 14.64
CA LYS A 60 -4.36 13.08 13.93
C LYS A 60 -3.15 12.91 14.85
N ALA A 61 -2.88 13.87 15.72
CA ALA A 61 -1.83 13.75 16.73
C ALA A 61 -2.11 12.56 17.66
N GLN A 62 -3.35 12.38 18.11
CA GLN A 62 -3.74 11.24 18.93
C GLN A 62 -3.62 9.91 18.17
N GLN A 63 -3.93 9.89 16.87
CA GLN A 63 -3.72 8.74 16.01
C GLN A 63 -2.23 8.38 15.91
N VAL A 64 -1.34 9.36 15.69
CA VAL A 64 0.12 9.17 15.68
C VAL A 64 0.57 8.53 17.00
N LEU A 65 0.16 9.07 18.15
CA LEU A 65 0.60 8.56 19.45
C LEU A 65 0.06 7.16 19.75
N THR A 66 -1.12 6.82 19.22
CA THR A 66 -1.73 5.50 19.39
C THR A 66 -1.05 4.45 18.51
N LEU A 67 -0.77 4.82 17.25
CA LEU A 67 -0.24 3.91 16.23
C LEU A 67 1.29 3.89 16.13
N GLY A 68 1.98 4.92 16.64
CA GLY A 68 3.43 5.08 16.67
C GLY A 68 4.14 4.22 17.72
N LYS A 69 3.84 2.93 17.74
CA LYS A 69 4.45 1.93 18.65
C LYS A 69 5.20 0.90 17.83
N ASP A 70 6.34 0.43 18.35
CA ASP A 70 7.17 -0.57 17.64
C ASP A 70 6.40 -1.86 17.31
N GLN A 71 5.44 -2.25 18.16
CA GLN A 71 4.57 -3.41 17.94
C GLN A 71 3.68 -3.29 16.69
N ASN A 72 3.42 -2.08 16.22
CA ASN A 72 2.62 -1.82 15.02
C ASN A 72 3.47 -1.83 13.74
N LEU A 73 4.79 -1.90 13.85
CA LEU A 73 5.65 -2.08 12.67
C LEU A 73 5.42 -3.46 12.06
N PRO A 74 5.43 -3.56 10.72
CA PRO A 74 5.32 -4.84 10.02
C PRO A 74 6.60 -5.66 10.23
N THR A 75 6.53 -6.98 10.10
CA THR A 75 7.60 -7.92 10.48
C THR A 75 8.94 -7.62 9.81
N GLY A 76 8.91 -7.17 8.56
CA GLY A 76 10.05 -6.76 7.74
C GLY A 76 10.75 -5.47 8.21
N LEU A 77 10.18 -4.74 9.18
CA LEU A 77 10.80 -3.56 9.79
C LEU A 77 11.06 -3.71 11.30
N ARG A 78 10.67 -4.82 11.92
CA ARG A 78 10.73 -4.99 13.40
C ARG A 78 12.12 -5.22 13.97
N THR A 79 13.04 -5.76 13.19
CA THR A 79 14.42 -6.03 13.61
C THR A 79 15.40 -5.34 12.68
N ASP A 80 16.62 -5.11 13.14
CA ASP A 80 17.65 -4.43 12.34
C ASP A 80 18.07 -5.28 11.15
N SER A 81 18.10 -6.61 11.32
CA SER A 81 18.32 -7.56 10.21
C SER A 81 17.20 -7.49 9.17
N ALA A 82 15.94 -7.38 9.60
CA ALA A 82 14.81 -7.27 8.69
C ALA A 82 14.82 -5.92 7.95
N LEU A 83 15.15 -4.84 8.64
CA LEU A 83 15.36 -3.52 8.06
C LEU A 83 16.43 -3.54 6.97
N ALA A 84 17.59 -4.12 7.27
CA ALA A 84 18.71 -4.22 6.33
C ALA A 84 18.32 -5.04 5.09
N ALA A 85 17.64 -6.17 5.27
CA ALA A 85 17.16 -7.00 4.17
C ALA A 85 16.15 -6.28 3.27
N ASN A 86 15.37 -5.36 3.84
CA ASN A 86 14.29 -4.67 3.15
C ASN A 86 14.62 -3.23 2.72
N ALA A 87 15.84 -2.75 2.95
CA ALA A 87 16.21 -1.35 2.76
C ALA A 87 15.89 -0.82 1.35
N ALA A 88 16.10 -1.65 0.31
CA ALA A 88 15.77 -1.29 -1.06
C ALA A 88 14.25 -1.22 -1.32
N ALA A 89 13.48 -2.14 -0.73
CA ALA A 89 12.04 -2.22 -0.95
C ALA A 89 11.30 -1.06 -0.28
N VAL A 90 11.77 -0.59 0.88
CA VAL A 90 11.18 0.52 1.65
C VAL A 90 11.09 1.84 0.87
N ARG A 91 11.98 2.06 -0.11
CA ARG A 91 11.92 3.22 -1.02
C ARG A 91 10.62 3.28 -1.85
N ASN A 92 9.92 2.16 -1.96
CA ASN A 92 8.66 2.03 -2.71
C ASN A 92 7.42 2.38 -1.86
N TYR A 93 7.57 2.71 -0.58
CA TYR A 93 6.44 3.26 0.17
C TYR A 93 5.98 4.59 -0.44
N ASN A 94 4.67 4.82 -0.35
CA ASN A 94 4.03 6.11 -0.45
C ASN A 94 3.96 6.67 0.98
N ALA A 95 4.74 7.70 1.25
CA ALA A 95 4.93 8.21 2.59
C ALA A 95 4.75 9.74 2.61
N HIS A 96 4.23 10.25 3.72
CA HIS A 96 3.88 11.66 3.89
C HIS A 96 4.59 12.21 5.12
N LYS A 97 5.15 13.41 4.99
CA LYS A 97 5.67 14.17 6.12
C LYS A 97 4.50 14.57 7.03
N VAL A 98 4.62 14.29 8.32
CA VAL A 98 3.67 14.77 9.35
C VAL A 98 4.20 16.05 9.97
N CYS A 99 5.41 16.00 10.52
CA CYS A 99 6.09 17.17 11.07
C CYS A 99 7.60 16.95 11.09
N SER A 100 8.34 18.04 11.26
CA SER A 100 9.78 18.02 11.55
C SER A 100 9.97 18.51 12.99
N TYR A 101 10.91 17.91 13.70
CA TYR A 101 11.24 18.27 15.08
C TYR A 101 12.71 17.98 15.35
N ALA A 102 13.25 18.51 16.44
CA ALA A 102 14.61 18.21 16.87
C ALA A 102 14.61 17.78 18.33
N ASP A 103 15.54 16.89 18.67
CA ASP A 103 15.87 16.53 20.05
C ASP A 103 17.41 16.52 20.21
N GLU A 104 17.92 16.02 21.33
CA GLU A 104 19.38 15.93 21.59
C GLU A 104 20.15 15.14 20.52
N GLY A 105 19.47 14.24 19.80
CA GLY A 105 20.03 13.45 18.70
C GLY A 105 19.94 14.13 17.34
N GLY A 106 19.53 15.40 17.27
CA GLY A 106 19.50 16.20 16.04
C GLY A 106 18.13 16.27 15.35
N PRO A 107 18.08 16.80 14.10
CA PRO A 107 16.85 17.01 13.36
C PRO A 107 16.24 15.70 12.87
N LYS A 108 14.94 15.55 13.10
CA LYS A 108 14.13 14.36 12.83
C LYS A 108 12.84 14.74 12.12
N VAL A 109 12.31 13.76 11.40
CA VAL A 109 11.07 13.85 10.66
C VAL A 109 10.17 12.71 11.09
N LEU A 110 8.92 13.06 11.41
CA LEU A 110 7.86 12.10 11.60
C LEU A 110 7.18 11.86 10.24
N VAL A 111 7.18 10.60 9.81
CA VAL A 111 6.67 10.17 8.51
C VAL A 111 5.48 9.24 8.73
N GLN A 112 4.37 9.51 8.04
CA GLN A 112 3.20 8.62 7.96
C GLN A 112 3.34 7.74 6.71
N VAL A 113 3.09 6.45 6.87
CA VAL A 113 2.94 5.50 5.76
C VAL A 113 1.52 4.94 5.81
N PRO A 114 0.58 5.48 4.99
CA PRO A 114 -0.81 5.08 5.05
C PRO A 114 -1.01 3.65 4.52
N ALA A 115 -1.75 2.80 5.24
CA ALA A 115 -1.98 1.43 4.79
C ALA A 115 -2.76 1.38 3.47
N ALA A 116 -3.70 2.32 3.29
CA ALA A 116 -4.54 2.42 2.10
C ALA A 116 -3.74 2.75 0.81
N GLU A 117 -2.56 3.38 0.94
CA GLU A 117 -1.70 3.77 -0.18
C GLU A 117 -0.54 2.79 -0.40
N ASN A 118 -0.35 1.83 0.51
CA ASN A 118 0.81 0.94 0.55
C ASN A 118 0.48 -0.55 0.50
N TYR A 119 -0.72 -0.90 0.05
CA TYR A 119 -1.09 -2.31 -0.11
C TYR A 119 -0.32 -3.02 -1.25
N HIS A 120 0.39 -2.30 -2.11
CA HIS A 120 1.31 -2.89 -3.09
C HIS A 120 2.59 -3.42 -2.45
N MET A 121 2.93 -2.98 -1.23
CA MET A 121 4.16 -3.42 -0.56
C MET A 121 4.12 -4.92 -0.24
N PRO A 122 5.26 -5.65 -0.24
CA PRO A 122 5.34 -7.05 0.19
C PRO A 122 4.70 -7.28 1.56
N GLU A 123 4.21 -8.50 1.84
CA GLU A 123 3.48 -8.78 3.09
C GLU A 123 4.28 -8.43 4.35
N GLU A 124 5.58 -8.72 4.36
CA GLU A 124 6.47 -8.38 5.48
C GLU A 124 6.65 -6.87 5.69
N LEU A 125 6.37 -6.05 4.68
CA LEU A 125 6.41 -4.59 4.74
C LEU A 125 5.01 -3.96 4.79
N ARG A 126 3.96 -4.76 4.71
CA ARG A 126 2.59 -4.25 4.63
C ARG A 126 1.98 -4.20 6.02
N SER A 127 1.75 -2.98 6.52
CA SER A 127 0.94 -2.79 7.72
C SER A 127 -0.56 -2.89 7.42
N ARG A 128 -1.36 -3.33 8.39
CA ARG A 128 -2.82 -3.37 8.31
C ARG A 128 -3.46 -2.00 8.59
N GLU A 129 -2.74 -1.16 9.31
CA GLU A 129 -3.12 0.18 9.72
C GLU A 129 -2.01 1.15 9.34
N ASP A 130 -2.30 2.44 9.37
CA ASP A 130 -1.27 3.45 9.12
C ASP A 130 -0.12 3.28 10.12
N MET A 131 1.11 3.33 9.62
CA MET A 131 2.29 3.28 10.48
C MET A 131 3.01 4.62 10.45
N TYR A 132 3.68 4.91 11.56
CA TYR A 132 4.42 6.14 11.77
C TYR A 132 5.88 5.79 12.04
N LEU A 133 6.77 6.45 11.32
CA LEU A 133 8.21 6.24 11.39
C LEU A 133 8.89 7.54 11.80
N VAL A 134 9.92 7.43 12.65
CA VAL A 134 10.80 8.55 12.97
C VAL A 134 12.13 8.30 12.28
N LEU A 135 12.52 9.25 11.44
CA LEU A 135 13.75 9.19 10.66
C LEU A 135 14.53 10.49 10.85
N PRO A 136 15.87 10.46 10.85
CA PRO A 136 16.66 11.68 10.71
C PRO A 136 16.29 12.40 9.41
N GLU A 137 16.38 13.72 9.41
CA GLU A 137 16.04 14.51 8.22
C GLU A 137 16.85 14.09 6.99
N ALA A 138 18.13 13.70 7.16
CA ALA A 138 18.98 13.21 6.07
C ALA A 138 18.54 11.87 5.46
N ALA A 139 17.74 11.08 6.19
CA ALA A 139 17.22 9.78 5.74
C ALA A 139 15.90 9.89 4.96
N VAL A 140 15.42 11.12 4.75
CA VAL A 140 14.16 11.43 4.07
C VAL A 140 14.44 12.47 2.98
N ALA A 141 14.07 12.17 1.75
CA ALA A 141 14.10 13.14 0.66
C ALA A 141 12.68 13.62 0.38
N THR A 142 12.49 14.94 0.25
CA THR A 142 11.25 15.46 -0.35
C THR A 142 11.14 14.92 -1.76
N ALA A 143 9.99 14.34 -2.11
CA ALA A 143 9.78 13.84 -3.46
C ALA A 143 9.77 15.02 -4.45
N LEU A 144 10.90 15.28 -5.09
CA LEU A 144 10.98 16.14 -6.27
C LEU A 144 10.22 15.43 -7.38
N MET A 145 8.91 15.69 -7.52
CA MET A 145 8.15 15.75 -8.78
C MET A 145 6.63 15.68 -8.53
N ASP A 146 5.91 16.55 -9.23
CA ASP A 146 4.46 16.58 -9.50
C ASP A 146 3.87 15.30 -10.11
N ALA A 147 4.65 14.23 -10.23
CA ALA A 147 4.11 12.90 -10.51
C ALA A 147 3.55 12.34 -9.21
N GLN A 148 2.35 12.79 -8.83
CA GLN A 148 1.50 12.07 -7.90
C GLN A 148 1.49 10.61 -8.39
N ARG A 149 2.25 9.72 -7.72
CA ARG A 149 2.34 8.31 -8.14
C ARG A 149 0.89 7.86 -8.29
N PRO A 150 0.47 7.34 -9.46
CA PRO A 150 -0.92 6.96 -9.66
C PRO A 150 -1.30 6.07 -8.48
N LYS A 151 -2.40 6.42 -7.80
CA LYS A 151 -2.87 5.65 -6.65
C LYS A 151 -2.79 4.19 -7.06
N PRO A 152 -2.09 3.33 -6.30
CA PRO A 152 -2.01 1.93 -6.65
C PRO A 152 -3.44 1.43 -6.89
N SER A 153 -3.64 0.47 -7.81
CA SER A 153 -4.97 -0.07 -8.10
C SER A 153 -5.29 -1.32 -7.28
N LYS A 154 -6.53 -1.41 -6.76
CA LYS A 154 -7.00 -2.60 -6.04
C LYS A 154 -7.13 -3.81 -6.97
N GLY A 155 -6.88 -3.62 -8.26
CA GLY A 155 -7.05 -4.61 -9.32
C GLY A 155 -8.42 -4.47 -9.97
N PRO A 156 -8.59 -5.03 -11.18
CA PRO A 156 -9.86 -5.01 -11.89
C PRO A 156 -11.00 -5.67 -11.10
N SER A 157 -12.21 -5.15 -11.25
CA SER A 157 -13.41 -5.73 -10.63
C SER A 157 -13.70 -7.13 -11.18
N TRP A 158 -13.45 -8.15 -10.36
CA TRP A 158 -13.68 -9.55 -10.71
C TRP A 158 -15.16 -9.95 -10.74
N ARG A 159 -16.06 -9.13 -10.15
CA ARG A 159 -17.50 -9.47 -10.02
C ARG A 159 -18.23 -9.63 -11.36
N ARG A 160 -17.67 -9.04 -12.43
CA ARG A 160 -18.21 -9.14 -13.80
C ARG A 160 -17.49 -10.18 -14.65
N MET A 161 -16.46 -10.84 -14.11
CA MET A 161 -15.67 -11.85 -14.81
C MET A 161 -16.37 -13.21 -14.79
N ARG A 162 -16.01 -14.08 -15.73
CA ARG A 162 -16.57 -15.45 -15.81
C ARG A 162 -15.97 -16.31 -14.71
N GLU A 163 -16.80 -17.03 -13.98
CA GLU A 163 -16.32 -18.00 -12.99
C GLU A 163 -15.50 -19.10 -13.68
N ALA A 164 -14.38 -19.47 -13.07
CA ALA A 164 -13.44 -20.45 -13.57
C ALA A 164 -13.16 -21.49 -12.47
N ARG A 165 -13.10 -22.75 -12.87
CA ARG A 165 -12.76 -23.89 -12.02
C ARG A 165 -11.41 -24.45 -12.43
N ILE A 166 -10.47 -24.48 -11.51
CA ILE A 166 -9.18 -25.14 -11.71
C ILE A 166 -9.41 -26.65 -11.67
N THR A 167 -9.12 -27.35 -12.78
CA THR A 167 -9.27 -28.80 -12.91
C THR A 167 -7.93 -29.51 -12.74
N THR A 168 -6.85 -28.88 -13.19
CA THR A 168 -5.50 -29.46 -13.25
C THR A 168 -4.50 -28.48 -12.59
N PRO A 169 -4.38 -28.48 -11.25
CA PRO A 169 -3.59 -27.47 -10.51
C PRO A 169 -2.12 -27.33 -10.91
N ASP A 170 -1.53 -28.41 -11.40
CA ASP A 170 -0.17 -28.53 -11.93
C ASP A 170 0.03 -27.81 -13.27
N GLY A 171 -1.05 -27.47 -14.00
CA GLY A 171 -0.99 -26.62 -15.19
C GLY A 171 -0.75 -25.13 -14.91
N LEU A 172 -0.22 -24.79 -13.72
CA LEU A 172 0.07 -23.43 -13.26
C LEU A 172 1.45 -22.98 -13.73
N TYR A 173 1.52 -21.81 -14.37
CA TYR A 173 2.77 -21.13 -14.68
C TYR A 173 3.12 -20.13 -13.56
N ALA A 174 3.70 -20.62 -12.47
CA ALA A 174 3.93 -19.82 -11.27
C ALA A 174 4.98 -18.71 -11.41
N THR A 175 5.94 -18.90 -12.32
CA THR A 175 7.03 -17.97 -12.63
C THR A 175 6.78 -17.20 -13.93
N TYR A 176 5.56 -17.24 -14.47
CA TYR A 176 5.23 -16.53 -15.71
C TYR A 176 5.29 -15.02 -15.51
N ASP A 177 6.14 -14.37 -16.28
CA ASP A 177 6.29 -12.92 -16.24
C ASP A 177 5.29 -12.23 -17.16
N LEU A 178 4.20 -11.71 -16.58
CA LEU A 178 3.20 -10.94 -17.32
C LEU A 178 3.75 -9.60 -17.86
N ALA A 179 4.83 -9.07 -17.28
CA ALA A 179 5.35 -7.75 -17.66
C ALA A 179 6.01 -7.75 -19.04
N THR A 180 6.50 -8.91 -19.49
CA THR A 180 7.24 -9.05 -20.76
C THR A 180 6.35 -9.53 -21.91
N ASP A 181 5.16 -10.05 -21.62
CA ASP A 181 4.21 -10.50 -22.64
C ASP A 181 3.33 -9.35 -23.14
N SER A 182 3.73 -8.76 -24.26
CA SER A 182 2.97 -7.68 -24.92
C SER A 182 1.54 -8.06 -25.32
N MET A 183 1.25 -9.34 -25.60
CA MET A 183 -0.09 -9.77 -26.02
C MET A 183 -1.06 -9.74 -24.86
N ILE A 184 -0.66 -10.23 -23.68
CA ILE A 184 -1.53 -10.17 -22.51
C ILE A 184 -1.71 -8.74 -22.03
N LEU A 185 -0.67 -7.90 -22.07
CA LEU A 185 -0.79 -6.48 -21.71
C LEU A 185 -1.79 -5.75 -22.62
N ALA A 186 -1.69 -5.94 -23.94
CA ALA A 186 -2.64 -5.39 -24.90
C ALA A 186 -4.06 -5.95 -24.66
N LYS A 187 -4.18 -7.23 -24.29
CA LYS A 187 -5.48 -7.86 -24.00
C LYS A 187 -6.13 -7.29 -22.73
N LEU A 188 -5.35 -7.06 -21.68
CA LEU A 188 -5.84 -6.47 -20.43
C LEU A 188 -6.30 -5.02 -20.67
N ALA A 189 -5.50 -4.23 -21.39
CA ALA A 189 -5.88 -2.88 -21.80
C ALA A 189 -7.14 -2.88 -22.67
N GLY A 190 -7.23 -3.77 -23.66
CA GLY A 190 -8.42 -3.94 -24.52
C GLY A 190 -9.68 -4.41 -23.79
N ASN A 191 -9.52 -5.06 -22.63
CA ASN A 191 -10.62 -5.39 -21.72
C ASN A 191 -11.07 -4.20 -20.84
N GLY A 192 -10.48 -3.02 -21.05
CA GLY A 192 -10.81 -1.78 -20.34
C GLY A 192 -10.08 -1.59 -19.01
N MET A 193 -9.00 -2.33 -18.75
CA MET A 193 -8.19 -2.12 -17.54
C MET A 193 -7.30 -0.89 -17.70
N SER A 194 -7.26 -0.05 -16.68
CA SER A 194 -6.32 1.05 -16.54
C SER A 194 -4.88 0.54 -16.36
N GLN A 195 -3.90 1.40 -16.64
CA GLN A 195 -2.49 1.07 -16.46
C GLN A 195 -2.17 0.62 -15.01
N ALA A 196 -2.72 1.31 -14.02
CA ALA A 196 -2.54 0.94 -12.62
C ALA A 196 -3.16 -0.42 -12.28
N GLU A 197 -4.28 -0.81 -12.90
CA GLU A 197 -4.87 -2.14 -12.75
C GLU A 197 -3.99 -3.23 -13.37
N ILE A 198 -3.41 -2.96 -14.54
CA ILE A 198 -2.48 -3.87 -15.22
C ILE A 198 -1.23 -4.08 -14.37
N GLU A 199 -0.64 -3.00 -13.84
CA GLU A 199 0.50 -3.09 -12.93
C GLU A 199 0.17 -3.87 -11.66
N ALA A 200 -1.03 -3.68 -11.09
CA ALA A 200 -1.48 -4.47 -9.95
C ALA A 200 -1.63 -5.96 -10.30
N VAL A 201 -2.11 -6.30 -11.50
CA VAL A 201 -2.20 -7.68 -12.00
C VAL A 201 -0.81 -8.29 -12.15
N ILE A 202 0.13 -7.60 -12.82
CA ILE A 202 1.52 -8.04 -13.00
C ILE A 202 2.19 -8.28 -11.64
N PHE A 203 2.05 -7.32 -10.73
CA PHE A 203 2.67 -7.44 -9.41
C PHE A 203 2.11 -8.67 -8.67
N ARG A 204 0.79 -8.85 -8.65
CA ARG A 204 0.13 -9.92 -7.88
C ARG A 204 0.02 -11.26 -8.62
N SER A 205 0.54 -11.36 -9.85
CA SER A 205 0.66 -12.64 -10.56
C SER A 205 1.90 -13.42 -10.19
N HIS A 206 2.90 -12.75 -9.61
CA HIS A 206 4.17 -13.38 -9.25
C HIS A 206 4.07 -14.13 -7.92
N GLU A 207 4.61 -15.35 -7.85
CA GLU A 207 4.50 -16.23 -6.68
C GLU A 207 5.01 -15.62 -5.36
N ARG A 208 6.06 -14.78 -5.39
CA ARG A 208 6.54 -14.01 -4.22
C ARG A 208 5.48 -13.13 -3.55
N ASN A 209 4.41 -12.79 -4.27
CA ASN A 209 3.31 -11.95 -3.80
C ASN A 209 2.04 -12.76 -3.49
N TRP A 210 2.12 -14.09 -3.55
CA TRP A 210 1.06 -14.99 -3.11
C TRP A 210 1.17 -15.30 -1.61
N PRO A 211 0.13 -15.89 -0.99
CA PRO A 211 0.20 -16.33 0.39
C PRO A 211 1.38 -17.27 0.68
N GLU A 212 1.98 -17.15 1.86
CA GLU A 212 3.18 -17.90 2.31
C GLU A 212 3.12 -19.41 2.07
N GLY A 213 1.93 -20.02 2.15
CA GLY A 213 1.79 -21.45 1.91
C GLY A 213 1.92 -21.86 0.44
N ILE A 214 1.97 -20.92 -0.50
CA ILE A 214 2.01 -21.19 -1.94
C ILE A 214 2.99 -20.29 -2.72
N ASP A 215 3.76 -19.45 -2.02
CA ASP A 215 4.70 -18.46 -2.58
C ASP A 215 5.98 -19.07 -3.17
N ALA A 216 6.28 -20.32 -2.80
CA ALA A 216 7.41 -21.11 -3.30
C ALA A 216 6.94 -22.51 -3.73
N PHE A 217 7.69 -23.15 -4.63
CA PHE A 217 7.35 -24.46 -5.19
C PHE A 217 7.20 -25.53 -4.10
N GLU A 218 8.14 -25.63 -3.16
CA GLU A 218 8.18 -26.64 -2.10
C GLU A 218 6.99 -26.51 -1.15
N ARG A 219 6.50 -25.29 -0.93
CA ARG A 219 5.33 -25.01 -0.10
C ARG A 219 4.03 -25.25 -0.87
N ARG A 220 4.02 -24.91 -2.16
CA ARG A 220 2.86 -25.04 -3.05
C ARG A 220 2.57 -26.49 -3.42
N TYR A 221 3.60 -27.27 -3.75
CA TYR A 221 3.48 -28.63 -4.30
C TYR A 221 2.61 -29.56 -3.44
N PRO A 222 2.81 -29.66 -2.10
CA PRO A 222 1.96 -30.48 -1.23
C PRO A 222 0.50 -30.00 -1.14
N ARG A 223 0.21 -28.79 -1.61
CA ARG A 223 -1.09 -28.12 -1.51
C ARG A 223 -1.80 -27.97 -2.86
N LEU A 224 -1.20 -28.40 -3.97
CA LEU A 224 -1.75 -28.24 -5.33
C LEU A 224 -3.19 -28.72 -5.45
N GLU A 225 -3.50 -29.90 -4.91
CA GLU A 225 -4.88 -30.43 -4.96
C GLU A 225 -5.92 -29.51 -4.30
N ARG A 226 -5.52 -28.70 -3.32
CA ARG A 226 -6.40 -27.74 -2.67
C ARG A 226 -6.72 -26.53 -3.56
N PHE A 227 -5.96 -26.26 -4.63
CA PHE A 227 -6.22 -25.15 -5.54
C PHE A 227 -7.55 -25.33 -6.28
N LYS A 228 -8.01 -26.57 -6.47
CA LYS A 228 -9.35 -26.89 -6.99
C LYS A 228 -10.49 -26.29 -6.15
N LYS A 229 -10.20 -25.91 -4.90
CA LYS A 229 -11.16 -25.28 -3.97
C LYS A 229 -11.16 -23.75 -4.04
N TYR A 230 -10.24 -23.12 -4.77
CA TYR A 230 -10.30 -21.68 -4.95
C TYR A 230 -11.53 -21.30 -5.76
N LYS A 231 -12.21 -20.23 -5.33
CA LYS A 231 -13.11 -19.50 -6.20
C LYS A 231 -12.25 -18.63 -7.10
N ALA A 232 -12.25 -18.90 -8.39
CA ALA A 232 -11.47 -18.17 -9.38
C ALA A 232 -12.37 -17.62 -10.48
N TYR A 233 -11.92 -16.57 -11.14
CA TYR A 233 -12.60 -15.97 -12.28
C TYR A 233 -11.60 -15.69 -13.38
N GLN A 234 -12.04 -15.77 -14.63
CA GLN A 234 -11.18 -15.49 -15.77
C GLN A 234 -11.07 -13.99 -16.01
N ALA A 235 -9.86 -13.46 -15.81
CA ALA A 235 -9.52 -12.06 -16.11
C ALA A 235 -9.20 -11.87 -17.60
N ALA A 236 -8.44 -12.80 -18.19
CA ALA A 236 -8.08 -12.78 -19.60
C ALA A 236 -7.71 -14.18 -20.10
N ALA A 237 -7.66 -14.33 -21.42
CA ALA A 237 -7.18 -15.53 -22.09
C ALA A 237 -6.49 -15.15 -23.40
N TRP A 238 -5.38 -15.80 -23.68
CA TRP A 238 -4.55 -15.62 -24.86
C TRP A 238 -3.90 -16.96 -25.21
N GLU A 239 -3.63 -17.22 -26.48
CA GLU A 239 -2.96 -18.45 -26.94
C GLU A 239 -3.51 -19.75 -26.30
N ASP A 240 -2.69 -20.47 -25.55
CA ASP A 240 -2.98 -21.65 -24.76
C ASP A 240 -3.05 -21.35 -23.25
N LYS A 241 -3.06 -20.08 -22.83
CA LYS A 241 -3.05 -19.63 -21.44
C LYS A 241 -4.31 -18.89 -21.00
N VAL A 242 -4.54 -18.88 -19.70
CA VAL A 242 -5.64 -18.16 -19.06
C VAL A 242 -5.14 -17.50 -17.78
N LEU A 243 -5.48 -16.23 -17.61
CA LEU A 243 -5.23 -15.48 -16.39
C LEU A 243 -6.46 -15.59 -15.50
N LEU A 244 -6.27 -16.16 -14.33
CA LEU A 244 -7.28 -16.25 -13.30
C LEU A 244 -7.03 -15.19 -12.23
N VAL A 245 -8.12 -14.59 -11.74
CA VAL A 245 -8.12 -13.85 -10.49
C VAL A 245 -8.74 -14.73 -9.39
N VAL A 246 -8.05 -14.80 -8.26
CA VAL A 246 -8.51 -15.48 -7.04
C VAL A 246 -8.80 -14.39 -6.01
N PRO A 247 -10.06 -13.95 -5.89
CA PRO A 247 -10.37 -12.80 -5.06
C PRO A 247 -10.35 -13.13 -3.57
N VAL A 248 -9.94 -12.16 -2.75
CA VAL A 248 -9.93 -12.28 -1.29
C VAL A 248 -11.32 -12.59 -0.75
N ASP A 249 -12.33 -11.84 -1.19
CA ASP A 249 -13.72 -11.97 -0.74
C ASP A 249 -14.30 -13.37 -0.95
N GLY A 250 -13.98 -14.00 -2.09
CA GLY A 250 -14.43 -15.35 -2.40
C GLY A 250 -13.72 -16.45 -1.61
N ASN A 251 -12.54 -16.14 -1.05
CA ASN A 251 -11.60 -17.13 -0.53
C ASN A 251 -11.17 -16.88 0.93
N LYS A 252 -11.89 -16.04 1.68
CA LYS A 252 -11.63 -15.74 3.11
C LYS A 252 -11.61 -16.96 4.03
N ARG A 253 -12.26 -18.06 3.63
CA ARG A 253 -12.35 -19.33 4.39
C ARG A 253 -11.30 -20.37 3.98
N GLN A 254 -10.38 -20.03 3.08
CA GLN A 254 -9.26 -20.93 2.76
C GLN A 254 -8.35 -21.11 3.99
N PRO A 255 -7.62 -22.22 4.08
CA PRO A 255 -6.65 -22.45 5.14
C PRO A 255 -5.60 -21.33 5.24
N VAL A 256 -5.05 -21.16 6.44
CA VAL A 256 -3.90 -20.29 6.68
C VAL A 256 -2.76 -20.68 5.72
N GLY A 257 -2.10 -19.68 5.13
CA GLY A 257 -1.09 -19.87 4.09
C GLY A 257 -1.64 -20.09 2.67
N MET A 258 -2.95 -20.31 2.48
CA MET A 258 -3.58 -20.34 1.15
C MET A 258 -4.57 -19.20 0.94
N ARG A 259 -5.10 -18.64 2.03
CA ARG A 259 -6.05 -17.53 1.98
C ARG A 259 -5.38 -16.27 1.42
N PRO A 260 -5.87 -15.71 0.30
CA PRO A 260 -5.37 -14.45 -0.22
C PRO A 260 -5.66 -13.30 0.76
N HIS A 261 -4.71 -12.39 0.94
CA HIS A 261 -4.92 -11.12 1.65
C HIS A 261 -5.35 -10.00 0.70
N LEU A 262 -5.02 -10.14 -0.57
CA LEU A 262 -5.46 -9.34 -1.71
C LEU A 262 -5.90 -10.29 -2.81
N ASP A 263 -6.58 -9.75 -3.83
CA ASP A 263 -6.84 -10.51 -5.05
C ASP A 263 -5.51 -10.88 -5.69
N ILE A 264 -5.25 -12.17 -5.83
CA ILE A 264 -4.04 -12.71 -6.49
C ILE A 264 -4.38 -13.18 -7.89
N TYR A 265 -3.38 -13.20 -8.76
CA TYR A 265 -3.54 -13.62 -10.14
C TYR A 265 -2.67 -14.86 -10.41
N MET A 266 -3.19 -15.76 -11.23
CA MET A 266 -2.52 -17.03 -11.55
C MET A 266 -2.66 -17.30 -13.04
N VAL A 267 -1.55 -17.60 -13.70
CA VAL A 267 -1.54 -17.98 -15.11
C VAL A 267 -1.60 -19.50 -15.20
N TYR A 268 -2.60 -20.02 -15.89
CA TYR A 268 -2.81 -21.44 -16.11
C TYR A 268 -2.81 -21.78 -17.59
N ALA A 269 -2.51 -23.03 -17.93
CA ALA A 269 -2.87 -23.58 -19.23
C ALA A 269 -4.40 -23.58 -19.39
N LYS A 270 -4.91 -23.29 -20.59
CA LYS A 270 -6.35 -23.30 -20.87
C LYS A 270 -6.97 -24.67 -20.63
N SER A 271 -6.24 -25.75 -20.92
CA SER A 271 -6.67 -27.13 -20.68
C SER A 271 -6.79 -27.48 -19.19
N ALA A 272 -6.15 -26.69 -18.31
CA ALA A 272 -6.15 -26.90 -16.87
C ALA A 272 -7.31 -26.20 -16.13
N VAL A 273 -8.17 -25.49 -16.86
CA VAL A 273 -9.23 -24.65 -16.30
C VAL A 273 -10.52 -24.78 -17.10
N GLU A 274 -11.62 -25.00 -16.41
CA GLU A 274 -12.96 -24.94 -16.98
C GLU A 274 -13.59 -23.57 -16.69
N VAL A 275 -13.89 -22.79 -17.74
CA VAL A 275 -14.55 -21.48 -17.60
C VAL A 275 -16.04 -21.62 -17.87
N LYS A 276 -16.88 -21.23 -16.90
CA LYS A 276 -18.33 -21.28 -17.06
C LYS A 276 -18.79 -20.28 -18.13
N LYS A 277 -19.75 -20.71 -18.97
CA LYS A 277 -20.39 -19.82 -19.95
C LYS A 277 -21.15 -18.71 -19.22
N LYS A 278 -21.10 -17.50 -19.80
CA LYS A 278 -21.87 -16.36 -19.29
C LYS A 278 -23.35 -16.69 -19.44
N ARG A 279 -24.08 -16.67 -18.33
CA ARG A 279 -25.55 -16.73 -18.32
C ARG A 279 -26.13 -15.42 -18.85
#